data_AF-A0A645JDM8-F1
#
_entry.id   AF-A0A645JDM8-F1
#
_cell.length_a   1.000
_cell.length_b   1.000
_cell.length_c   1.000
_cell.angle_alpha   90.00
_cell.angle_beta   90.00
_cell.angle_gamma   90.00
#
_symmetry.space_group_name_H-M   'P 1'
#
loop_
_entity.id
_entity.type
_entity.pdbx_description
1 polymer ?
#
loop_
_entity_poly.entity_id
_entity_poly.type
_entity_poly.pdbx_seq_one_letter_code
_entity_poly.pdbx_strand_id
1 'polypeptide(L)' 'MSRKEAAKIADLSKLPEDVSETLRVIRVGEYDACACIGQHVVNTSELGTFEIISHDFENGRWRVRFKLV' A
#
# COMPACT_ATOMS: atom_id res chain seq x y z
N MET A 1 -11.99 6.84 8.33
CA MET A 1 -12.51 5.93 9.38
C MET A 1 -11.68 6.09 10.64
N SER A 2 -12.18 5.72 11.81
CA SER A 2 -11.40 5.80 13.05
C SER A 2 -10.23 4.82 13.04
N ARG A 3 -9.17 5.10 13.81
CA ARG A 3 -8.03 4.19 13.99
C ARG A 3 -8.46 2.78 14.42
N LYS A 4 -9.45 2.67 15.31
CA LYS A 4 -9.99 1.38 15.79
C LYS A 4 -10.68 0.58 14.68
N GLU A 5 -11.37 1.25 13.75
CA GLU A 5 -11.98 0.59 12.60
C GLU A 5 -10.93 0.17 11.57
N ALA A 6 -9.96 1.04 11.28
CA ALA A 6 -8.87 0.75 10.36
C ALA A 6 -8.02 -0.44 10.82
N ALA A 7 -7.76 -0.57 12.12
CA ALA A 7 -6.99 -1.67 12.70
C ALA A 7 -7.61 -3.06 12.48
N LYS A 8 -8.91 -3.13 12.15
CA LYS A 8 -9.59 -4.39 11.78
C LYS A 8 -9.35 -4.80 10.33
N ILE A 9 -8.81 -3.91 9.52
CA ILE A 9 -8.75 -4.04 8.05
C ILE A 9 -7.30 -4.01 7.56
N ALA A 10 -6.45 -3.20 8.17
CA ALA A 10 -5.07 -3.00 7.74
C ALA A 10 -4.10 -3.07 8.94
N ASP A 11 -2.89 -3.53 8.68
CA ASP A 11 -1.79 -3.48 9.64
C ASP A 11 -1.34 -2.03 9.88
N LEU A 12 -1.57 -1.54 11.09
CA LEU A 12 -1.22 -0.18 11.50
C LEU A 12 0.13 -0.09 12.23
N SER A 13 0.86 -1.20 12.39
CA SER A 13 2.17 -1.22 13.09
C SER A 13 3.23 -0.34 12.42
N LYS A 14 3.01 -0.03 11.14
CA LYS A 14 3.89 0.82 10.31
C LYS A 14 3.61 2.31 10.46
N LEU A 15 2.55 2.68 11.18
CA LEU A 15 2.20 4.09 11.40
C LEU A 15 2.85 4.61 12.69
N PRO A 16 3.31 5.87 12.69
CA PRO A 16 3.71 6.56 13.91
C PRO A 16 2.61 6.55 14.98
N GLU A 17 2.99 6.72 16.25
CA GLU A 17 2.01 6.77 17.34
C GLU A 17 1.08 7.99 17.24
N ASP A 18 1.60 9.12 16.77
CA ASP A 18 0.98 10.44 16.65
C ASP A 18 0.19 10.66 15.35
N VAL A 19 -0.11 9.58 14.61
CA VAL A 19 -0.96 9.64 13.43
C VAL A 19 -2.39 10.09 13.78
N SER A 20 -3.02 10.83 12.86
CA SER A 20 -4.42 11.29 12.93
C SER A 20 -5.39 10.21 13.43
N GLU A 21 -6.36 10.62 14.25
CA GLU A 21 -7.45 9.75 14.72
C GLU A 21 -8.28 9.16 13.57
N THR A 22 -8.32 9.87 12.43
CA THR A 22 -8.99 9.44 11.22
C THR A 22 -7.99 8.97 10.18
N LEU A 23 -8.13 7.72 9.76
CA LEU A 23 -7.30 7.09 8.73
C LEU A 23 -8.08 6.92 7.43
N ARG A 24 -7.36 7.09 6.32
CA ARG A 24 -7.80 6.69 4.99
C ARG A 24 -7.22 5.32 4.68
N VAL A 25 -8.11 4.36 4.40
CA VAL A 25 -7.74 3.00 4.00
C VAL A 25 -8.10 2.82 2.54
N ILE A 26 -7.12 2.42 1.74
CA ILE A 26 -7.29 2.06 0.34
C ILE A 26 -7.48 0.55 0.28
N ARG A 27 -8.41 0.11 -0.57
CA ARG A 27 -8.66 -1.30 -0.84
C ARG A 27 -8.49 -1.58 -2.32
N VAL A 28 -7.76 -2.65 -2.64
CA VAL A 28 -7.63 -3.18 -3.99
C VAL A 28 -8.42 -4.49 -4.03
N GLY A 29 -9.73 -4.40 -4.29
CA GLY A 29 -10.64 -5.54 -4.20
C GLY A 29 -10.49 -6.31 -2.87
N GLU A 30 -10.44 -7.63 -2.95
CA GLU A 30 -10.14 -8.53 -1.83
C GLU A 30 -8.64 -8.89 -1.73
N TYR A 31 -7.79 -8.26 -2.56
CA TYR A 31 -6.37 -8.59 -2.65
C TYR A 31 -5.54 -7.91 -1.56
N ASP A 32 -5.75 -6.60 -1.36
CA ASP A 32 -4.98 -5.81 -0.40
C ASP A 32 -5.79 -4.67 0.23
N ALA A 33 -5.45 -4.33 1.47
CA ALA A 33 -5.99 -3.17 2.17
C ALA A 33 -4.92 -2.51 3.04
N CYS A 34 -4.68 -1.21 2.82
CA CYS A 34 -3.60 -0.48 3.48
C CYS A 34 -3.99 0.97 3.83
N ALA A 35 -3.46 1.49 4.93
CA ALA A 35 -3.59 2.90 5.27
C ALA A 35 -2.67 3.75 4.37
N CYS A 36 -3.25 4.61 3.53
CA CYS A 36 -2.48 5.42 2.58
C CYS A 36 -3.14 6.78 2.35
N ILE A 37 -2.31 7.83 2.34
CA ILE A 37 -2.73 9.21 2.04
C ILE A 37 -2.60 9.55 0.55
N GLY A 38 -1.87 8.75 -0.23
CA GLY A 38 -1.55 9.01 -1.63
C GLY A 38 -2.77 9.03 -2.56
N GLN A 39 -2.62 9.68 -3.71
CA GLN A 39 -3.63 9.62 -4.76
C GLN A 39 -3.53 8.27 -5.48
N HIS A 40 -4.67 7.64 -5.73
CA HIS A 40 -4.78 6.37 -6.44
C HIS A 40 -5.78 6.51 -7.59
N VAL A 41 -5.60 5.71 -8.64
CA VAL A 41 -6.59 5.49 -9.70
C VAL A 41 -7.85 4.81 -9.12
N VAL A 42 -8.96 4.84 -9.87
CA VAL A 42 -10.24 4.28 -9.41
C VAL A 42 -10.25 2.75 -9.50
N ASN A 43 -9.58 2.18 -10.50
CA ASN A 43 -9.46 0.73 -10.67
C ASN A 43 -8.10 0.32 -11.25
N THR A 44 -7.74 -0.96 -11.10
CA THR A 44 -6.43 -1.47 -11.54
C THR A 44 -6.28 -1.56 -13.05
N SER A 45 -7.36 -1.54 -13.84
CA SER A 45 -7.26 -1.54 -15.30
C SER A 45 -6.83 -0.20 -15.89
N GLU A 46 -6.87 0.87 -15.08
CA GLU A 46 -6.21 2.15 -15.41
C GLU A 46 -4.69 2.07 -15.26
N LEU A 47 -4.19 1.07 -14.54
CA LEU A 47 -2.76 0.79 -14.48
C LEU A 47 -2.39 0.05 -15.77
N GLY A 48 -1.31 0.48 -16.42
CA GLY A 48 -0.71 -0.23 -17.53
C GLY A 48 -0.07 -1.55 -17.08
N THR A 49 0.90 -2.05 -17.85
CA THR A 49 1.57 -3.29 -17.48
C THR A 49 2.74 -2.99 -16.54
N PHE A 50 2.82 -3.74 -15.44
CA PHE A 50 3.99 -3.71 -14.58
C PHE A 50 5.11 -4.57 -15.18
N GLU A 51 6.22 -3.95 -15.54
CA GLU A 51 7.42 -4.65 -15.97
C GLU A 51 8.47 -4.63 -14.86
N ILE A 52 8.85 -5.81 -14.36
CA ILE A 52 9.98 -5.94 -13.42
C ILE A 52 11.29 -5.74 -14.20
N ILE A 53 12.04 -4.71 -13.84
CA ILE A 53 13.29 -4.34 -14.53
C ILE A 53 14.52 -4.99 -13.90
N SER A 54 14.52 -5.18 -12.58
CA SER A 54 15.58 -5.91 -11.86
C SER A 54 15.17 -6.21 -10.42
N HIS A 55 15.94 -7.07 -9.75
CA HIS A 55 15.82 -7.32 -8.32
C HIS A 55 17.18 -7.64 -7.70
N ASP A 56 17.33 -7.35 -6.41
CA ASP A 56 18.47 -7.79 -5.59
C ASP A 56 18.01 -8.16 -4.17
N PHE A 57 18.84 -8.95 -3.48
CA PHE A 57 18.62 -9.34 -2.09
C PHE A 57 19.89 -9.08 -1.28
N GLU A 58 19.82 -8.09 -0.39
CA GLU A 58 20.94 -7.69 0.45
C GLU A 58 20.44 -7.31 1.84
N ASN A 59 21.21 -7.63 2.88
CA ASN A 59 20.91 -7.28 4.27
C ASN A 59 19.48 -7.67 4.72
N GLY A 60 18.99 -8.84 4.28
CA GLY A 60 17.64 -9.33 4.62
C GLY A 60 16.50 -8.58 3.93
N ARG A 61 16.78 -7.73 2.94
CA ARG A 61 15.80 -6.97 2.18
C ARG A 61 15.79 -7.43 0.73
N TRP A 62 14.63 -7.88 0.25
CA TRP A 62 14.38 -8.05 -1.17
C TRP A 62 13.90 -6.74 -1.77
N ARG A 63 14.62 -6.22 -2.78
CA ARG A 63 14.21 -5.01 -3.50
C ARG A 63 13.90 -5.37 -4.95
N VAL A 64 12.64 -5.18 -5.31
CA VAL A 64 12.14 -5.31 -6.68
C VAL A 64 12.00 -3.92 -7.28
N ARG A 65 12.53 -3.74 -8.50
CA ARG A 65 12.38 -2.51 -9.27
C ARG A 65 11.45 -2.79 -10.44
N PHE A 66 10.47 -1.93 -10.67
CA PHE A 66 9.52 -2.07 -11.78
C PHE A 66 9.25 -0.71 -12.44
N LYS A 67 8.68 -0.73 -13.63
CA LYS A 67 8.09 0.43 -14.31
C LYS A 67 6.68 0.09 -14.80
N LEU A 68 5.90 1.13 -15.08
CA LEU A 68 4.63 1.01 -15.80
C LEU A 68 4.88 1.27 -17.28
N VAL A 69 4.27 0.47 -18.15
CA VAL A 69 4.25 0.65 -19.61
C VAL A 69 2.83 0.69 -20.14
#